data_AF-A0A2M8NM63-F1
#
_entry.id   AF-A0A2M8NM63-F1
#
_cell.length_a   1.000
_cell.length_b   1.000
_cell.length_c   1.000
_cell.angle_alpha   90.00
_cell.angle_beta   90.00
_cell.angle_gamma   90.00
#
_symmetry.space_group_name_H-M   'P 1'
#
loop_
_entity.id
_entity.type
_entity.pdbx_description
1 polymer ?
#
loop_
_entity_poly.entity_id
_entity_poly.type
_entity_poly.pdbx_seq_one_letter_code
_entity_poly.pdbx_strand_id
1 'polypeptide(L)'
;MRAHKSAPDLASHRDALIAVLRDAIQRPDLTPSVLDKLVRAHARGGKTLYSRETLIRAYRAFAGEDGLPPYDPAVIERLRMKPVRTSSGVTPVTVLTKPFPCPGECIFCPNDVRMPKSYLSDEPGAQRAEQNAFDPYLQTMTRLKAYYHTGHPTDKIEVIILGGTWSFYPETYQIWFIKRIFDALHDFGAGIDQSAEIEALLRAMSQLHPDNNTPNVRLSGET
;
A
#
# COMPACT_ATOMS: atom_id res chain seq x y z
N MET A 1 -9.63 -9.90 -12.89
CA MET A 1 -9.90 -9.47 -11.49
C MET A 1 -9.72 -10.66 -10.56
N ARG A 2 -8.60 -10.74 -9.81
CA ARG A 2 -8.59 -11.57 -8.59
C ARG A 2 -9.35 -10.78 -7.54
N ALA A 3 -10.47 -11.30 -7.07
CA ALA A 3 -11.16 -10.72 -5.92
C ALA A 3 -10.15 -10.59 -4.77
N HIS A 4 -9.93 -9.36 -4.29
CA HIS A 4 -9.23 -9.16 -3.03
C HIS A 4 -10.05 -9.92 -1.98
N LYS A 5 -9.51 -11.02 -1.44
CA LYS A 5 -10.12 -11.69 -0.28
C LYS A 5 -10.24 -10.61 0.80
N SER A 6 -11.47 -10.25 1.18
CA SER A 6 -11.67 -9.27 2.25
C SER A 6 -10.97 -9.79 3.50
N ALA A 7 -10.23 -8.92 4.17
CA ALA A 7 -9.62 -9.30 5.44
C ALA A 7 -10.75 -9.74 6.39
N PRO A 8 -10.58 -10.85 7.12
CA PRO A 8 -11.60 -11.31 8.05
C PRO A 8 -11.85 -10.24 9.11
N ASP A 9 -13.10 -10.14 9.55
CA ASP A 9 -13.46 -9.30 10.69
C ASP A 9 -12.72 -9.81 11.94
N LEU A 10 -12.05 -8.90 12.65
CA LEU A 10 -11.19 -9.28 13.77
C LEU A 10 -12.02 -9.69 14.99
N ALA A 11 -13.18 -9.07 15.19
CA ALA A 11 -14.04 -9.31 16.35
C ALA A 11 -14.65 -10.72 16.32
N SER A 12 -15.21 -11.13 15.18
CA SER A 12 -15.78 -12.48 15.00
C SER A 12 -14.75 -13.60 15.08
N HIS A 13 -13.46 -13.31 14.85
CA HIS A 13 -12.37 -14.27 14.88
C HIS A 13 -11.47 -14.14 16.13
N ARG A 14 -11.88 -13.34 17.12
CA ARG A 14 -11.05 -12.90 18.26
C ARG A 14 -10.35 -14.06 18.98
N ASP A 15 -11.09 -15.03 19.50
CA ASP A 15 -10.52 -16.13 20.29
C ASP A 15 -9.52 -16.97 19.49
N ALA A 16 -9.83 -17.22 18.21
CA ALA A 16 -8.95 -17.97 17.32
C ALA A 16 -7.67 -17.20 16.98
N LEU A 17 -7.77 -15.89 16.76
CA LEU A 17 -6.62 -15.02 16.52
C LEU A 17 -5.73 -14.92 17.75
N ILE A 18 -6.32 -14.76 18.93
CA ILE A 18 -5.59 -14.67 20.20
C ILE A 18 -4.87 -15.98 20.50
N ALA A 19 -5.50 -17.14 20.25
CA ALA A 19 -4.84 -18.43 20.41
C ALA A 19 -3.59 -18.57 19.53
N VAL A 20 -3.69 -18.19 18.25
CA VAL A 20 -2.55 -18.20 17.31
C VAL A 20 -1.45 -17.24 17.78
N LEU A 21 -1.83 -16.03 18.19
CA LEU A 21 -0.88 -14.99 18.62
C LEU A 21 -0.16 -15.36 19.91
N ARG A 22 -0.87 -15.92 20.89
CA ARG A 22 -0.30 -16.37 22.16
C ARG A 22 0.82 -17.38 21.92
N ASP A 23 0.53 -18.42 21.12
CA ASP A 23 1.51 -19.44 20.79
C ASP A 23 2.68 -18.86 19.98
N ALA A 24 2.41 -17.94 19.04
CA ALA A 24 3.46 -17.32 18.23
C ALA A 24 4.42 -16.46 19.07
N ILE A 25 3.88 -15.70 20.03
CA ILE A 25 4.66 -14.82 20.91
C ILE A 25 5.59 -15.63 21.82
N GLN A 26 5.07 -16.71 22.42
CA GLN A 26 5.81 -17.59 23.33
C GLN A 26 6.93 -18.39 22.66
N ARG A 27 7.00 -18.42 21.33
CA ARG A 27 7.98 -19.21 20.57
C ARG A 27 9.23 -18.40 20.19
N PRO A 28 10.36 -18.50 20.90
CA PRO A 28 11.56 -17.73 20.59
C PRO A 28 12.15 -18.04 19.20
N ASP A 29 11.87 -19.23 18.65
CA ASP A 29 12.29 -19.73 17.35
C ASP A 29 11.31 -19.38 16.20
N LEU A 30 10.51 -18.32 16.35
CA LEU A 30 9.48 -17.99 15.36
C LEU A 30 10.11 -17.60 14.01
N THR A 31 10.07 -18.55 13.07
CA THR A 31 10.42 -18.35 11.66
C THR A 31 9.16 -18.33 10.79
N PRO A 32 9.24 -17.85 9.52
CA PRO A 32 8.09 -17.90 8.62
C PRO A 32 7.45 -19.29 8.49
N SER A 33 8.27 -20.34 8.39
CA SER A 33 7.79 -21.73 8.30
C SER A 33 7.10 -22.20 9.57
N VAL A 34 7.64 -21.84 10.75
CA VAL A 34 7.02 -22.17 12.04
C VAL A 34 5.67 -21.46 12.19
N LEU A 35 5.59 -20.18 11.82
CA LEU A 35 4.33 -19.43 11.84
C LEU A 35 3.28 -20.05 10.92
N ASP A 36 3.65 -20.44 9.69
CA ASP A 36 2.72 -21.08 8.76
C ASP A 36 2.22 -22.44 9.29
N LYS A 37 3.08 -23.21 9.96
CA LYS A 37 2.68 -24.47 10.64
C LYS A 37 1.71 -24.20 11.79
N LEU A 38 1.97 -23.17 12.58
CA LEU A 38 1.15 -22.76 13.72
C LEU A 38 -0.25 -22.32 13.24
N VAL A 39 -0.32 -21.44 12.25
CA VAL A 39 -1.59 -21.03 11.64
C VAL A 39 -2.38 -22.23 11.13
N ARG A 40 -1.72 -23.18 10.45
CA ARG A 40 -2.38 -24.42 9.97
C ARG A 40 -2.83 -25.33 11.11
N ALA A 41 -2.07 -25.43 12.20
CA ALA A 41 -2.44 -26.24 13.35
C ALA A 41 -3.72 -25.71 14.02
N HIS A 42 -3.82 -24.39 14.17
CA HIS A 42 -5.00 -23.71 14.70
C HIS A 42 -6.20 -23.70 13.73
N ALA A 43 -5.96 -23.92 12.43
CA ALA A 43 -7.02 -24.05 11.41
C ALA A 43 -7.62 -25.48 11.30
N ARG A 44 -7.07 -26.49 11.99
CA ARG A 44 -7.58 -27.87 11.93
C ARG A 44 -9.02 -27.95 12.47
N GLY A 45 -9.88 -28.74 11.80
CA GLY A 45 -11.28 -28.93 12.19
C GLY A 45 -12.28 -27.92 11.60
N GLY A 46 -11.96 -27.28 10.48
CA GLY A 46 -12.86 -26.34 9.78
C GLY A 46 -12.66 -24.86 10.12
N LYS A 47 -11.58 -24.52 10.83
CA LYS A 47 -11.24 -23.13 11.20
C LYS A 47 -10.52 -22.39 10.05
N THR A 48 -10.67 -21.07 10.01
CA THR A 48 -10.13 -20.19 8.97
C THR A 48 -8.60 -20.05 9.05
N LEU A 49 -7.93 -20.02 7.89
CA LEU A 49 -6.51 -19.67 7.79
C LEU A 49 -6.33 -18.15 7.81
N TYR A 50 -5.45 -17.65 8.68
CA TYR A 50 -5.16 -16.22 8.80
C TYR A 50 -3.89 -15.83 8.05
N SER A 51 -3.94 -14.71 7.32
CA SER A 51 -2.75 -14.11 6.72
C SER A 51 -1.89 -13.44 7.79
N ARG A 52 -0.59 -13.26 7.50
CA ARG A 52 0.31 -12.48 8.38
C ARG A 52 -0.21 -11.07 8.64
N GLU A 53 -0.77 -10.42 7.62
CA GLU A 53 -1.43 -9.12 7.75
C GLU A 53 -2.57 -9.17 8.77
N THR A 54 -3.41 -10.22 8.73
CA THR A 54 -4.49 -10.41 9.70
C THR A 54 -3.94 -10.56 11.11
N LEU A 55 -2.88 -11.34 11.29
CA LEU A 55 -2.24 -11.52 12.61
C LEU A 55 -1.64 -10.22 13.15
N ILE A 56 -1.00 -9.42 12.29
CA ILE A 56 -0.44 -8.11 12.66
C ILE A 56 -1.56 -7.14 13.09
N ARG A 57 -2.65 -7.09 12.33
CA ARG A 57 -3.82 -6.26 12.67
C ARG A 57 -4.46 -6.72 13.97
N ALA A 58 -4.63 -8.04 14.16
CA ALA A 58 -5.18 -8.61 15.38
C ALA A 58 -4.30 -8.32 16.60
N TYR A 59 -2.97 -8.45 16.47
CA TYR A 59 -2.05 -8.14 17.58
C TYR A 59 -2.13 -6.67 17.98
N ARG A 60 -2.21 -5.74 17.03
CA ARG A 60 -2.40 -4.32 17.35
C ARG A 60 -3.72 -4.03 18.05
N ALA A 61 -4.79 -4.75 17.69
CA ALA A 61 -6.11 -4.55 18.26
C ALA A 61 -6.24 -5.15 19.67
N PHE A 62 -5.59 -6.28 19.94
CA PHE A 62 -5.82 -7.08 21.15
C PHE A 62 -4.60 -7.16 22.10
N ALA A 63 -3.48 -6.50 21.79
CA ALA A 63 -2.33 -6.50 22.69
C ALA A 63 -2.70 -5.91 24.07
N GLY A 64 -2.30 -6.58 25.14
CA GLY A 64 -2.68 -6.25 26.52
C GLY A 64 -4.03 -6.83 26.96
N GLU A 65 -4.77 -7.51 26.08
CA GLU A 65 -6.06 -8.14 26.39
C GLU A 65 -5.95 -9.69 26.39
N ASP A 66 -6.83 -10.37 27.12
CA ASP A 66 -7.04 -11.83 27.10
C ASP A 66 -5.76 -12.68 27.18
N GLY A 67 -4.82 -12.23 28.01
CA GLY A 67 -3.56 -12.92 28.25
C GLY A 67 -2.52 -12.75 27.12
N LEU A 68 -2.72 -11.82 26.19
CA LEU A 68 -1.64 -11.29 25.36
C LEU A 68 -0.82 -10.28 26.17
N PRO A 69 0.51 -10.22 25.98
CA PRO A 69 1.33 -9.20 26.63
C PRO A 69 0.96 -7.79 26.13
N PRO A 70 1.35 -6.74 26.87
CA PRO A 70 1.27 -5.36 26.38
C PRO A 70 1.95 -5.21 25.01
N TYR A 71 1.52 -4.20 24.25
CA TYR A 71 2.03 -3.97 22.91
C TYR A 71 3.55 -3.80 22.88
N ASP A 72 4.21 -4.73 22.20
CA ASP A 72 5.65 -4.72 21.92
C ASP A 72 5.90 -4.70 20.39
N PRO A 73 6.57 -3.67 19.85
CA PRO A 73 6.99 -3.60 18.44
C PRO A 73 7.81 -4.82 17.97
N ALA A 74 8.61 -5.45 18.84
CA ALA A 74 9.43 -6.60 18.48
C ALA A 74 8.59 -7.83 18.05
N VAL A 75 7.36 -7.94 18.56
CA VAL A 75 6.41 -8.99 18.12
C VAL A 75 5.97 -8.74 16.67
N ILE A 76 5.70 -7.49 16.29
CA ILE A 76 5.37 -7.14 14.90
C ILE A 76 6.54 -7.46 13.97
N GLU A 77 7.78 -7.16 14.38
CA GLU A 77 8.97 -7.48 13.59
C GLU A 77 9.11 -8.98 13.31
N ARG A 78 8.78 -9.82 14.30
CA ARG A 78 8.78 -11.28 14.19
C ARG A 78 7.61 -11.83 13.34
N LEU A 79 6.45 -11.18 13.37
CA LEU A 79 5.27 -11.56 12.57
C LEU A 79 5.34 -11.09 11.11
N ARG A 80 6.15 -10.06 10.82
CA ARG A 80 6.30 -9.45 9.51
C ARG A 80 6.74 -10.46 8.44
N MET A 81 6.25 -10.27 7.22
CA MET A 81 6.49 -11.20 6.10
C MET A 81 7.94 -11.24 5.61
N LYS A 82 8.60 -10.09 5.56
CA LYS A 82 9.97 -9.92 5.07
C LYS A 82 10.68 -8.85 5.89
N PRO A 83 11.96 -9.03 6.27
CA PRO A 83 12.72 -7.96 6.88
C PRO A 83 12.87 -6.77 5.92
N VAL A 84 12.97 -5.57 6.48
CA VAL A 84 13.24 -4.35 5.72
C VAL A 84 14.61 -4.51 5.05
N ARG A 85 14.69 -4.20 3.75
CA ARG A 85 15.95 -4.32 2.97
C ARG A 85 16.98 -3.24 3.32
N THR A 86 16.58 -2.17 3.98
CA THR A 86 17.43 -1.02 4.32
C THR A 86 18.05 -1.19 5.71
N SER A 87 19.37 -1.05 5.80
CA SER A 87 20.13 -1.08 7.06
C SER A 87 19.74 0.02 8.05
N SER A 88 19.13 1.10 7.59
CA SER A 88 18.71 2.27 8.39
C SER A 88 17.25 2.21 8.88
N GLY A 89 16.48 1.19 8.48
CA GLY A 89 15.05 1.09 8.77
C GLY A 89 14.17 2.12 8.05
N VAL A 90 14.69 2.83 7.05
CA VAL A 90 13.94 3.81 6.26
C VAL A 90 13.05 3.11 5.23
N THR A 91 11.76 3.44 5.24
CA THR A 91 10.77 2.81 4.36
C THR A 91 10.53 3.66 3.10
N PRO A 92 10.83 3.15 1.89
CA PRO A 92 10.66 3.94 0.67
C PRO A 92 9.19 4.05 0.26
N VAL A 93 8.69 5.26 0.03
CA VAL A 93 7.35 5.54 -0.50
C VAL A 93 7.52 6.13 -1.89
N THR A 94 7.21 5.30 -2.88
CA THR A 94 7.27 5.69 -4.29
C THR A 94 5.91 6.21 -4.75
N VAL A 95 5.90 7.42 -5.30
CA VAL A 95 4.71 8.07 -5.91
C VAL A 95 5.02 8.43 -7.36
N LEU A 96 4.04 8.32 -8.24
CA LEU A 96 4.17 8.59 -9.67
C LEU A 96 3.34 9.81 -10.04
N THR A 97 3.90 10.77 -10.78
CA THR A 97 3.17 11.95 -11.25
C THR A 97 2.09 11.57 -12.28
N LYS A 98 1.12 12.44 -12.52
CA LYS A 98 0.13 12.24 -13.61
C LYS A 98 0.80 12.23 -14.99
N PRO A 99 0.20 11.64 -16.03
CA PRO A 99 0.67 11.81 -17.40
C PRO A 99 0.78 13.29 -17.80
N PHE A 100 1.89 13.68 -18.40
CA PHE A 100 2.16 15.04 -18.86
C PHE A 100 3.11 15.00 -20.06
N PRO A 101 2.97 15.93 -21.04
CA PRO A 101 3.84 15.97 -22.20
C PRO A 101 5.32 16.04 -21.81
N CYS A 102 6.16 15.38 -22.61
CA CYS A 102 7.62 15.46 -22.52
C CYS A 102 8.13 16.31 -23.68
N PRO A 103 9.02 17.30 -23.44
CA PRO A 103 9.61 18.08 -24.54
C PRO A 103 10.64 17.26 -25.35
N GLY A 104 11.04 16.10 -24.86
CA GLY A 104 12.02 15.25 -25.54
C GLY A 104 11.38 14.27 -26.53
N GLU A 105 11.99 14.14 -27.71
CA GLU A 105 11.59 13.21 -28.78
C GLU A 105 12.38 11.88 -28.71
N CYS A 106 12.51 11.32 -27.50
CA CYS A 106 13.30 10.10 -27.30
C CYS A 106 12.61 8.87 -27.90
N ILE A 107 13.22 8.27 -28.93
CA ILE A 107 12.74 7.06 -29.62
C ILE A 107 12.76 5.80 -28.75
N PHE A 108 13.55 5.80 -27.67
CA PHE A 108 13.65 4.65 -26.75
C PHE A 108 12.62 4.70 -25.62
N CYS A 109 12.06 5.86 -25.32
CA CYS A 109 11.13 6.01 -24.20
C CYS A 109 9.73 5.52 -24.59
N PRO A 110 9.17 4.50 -23.92
CA PRO A 110 7.79 4.10 -24.16
C PRO A 110 6.83 5.27 -23.88
N ASN A 111 5.69 5.25 -24.57
CA ASN A 111 4.69 6.31 -24.54
C ASN A 111 3.27 5.73 -24.42
N ASP A 112 2.98 5.06 -23.29
CA ASP A 112 1.60 4.67 -22.96
C ASP A 112 0.81 5.93 -22.59
N VAL A 113 -0.29 6.21 -23.30
CA VAL A 113 -1.11 7.41 -23.10
C VAL A 113 -1.70 7.52 -21.70
N ARG A 114 -1.80 6.41 -20.97
CA ARG A 114 -2.32 6.36 -19.60
C ARG A 114 -1.25 6.63 -18.54
N MET A 115 0.02 6.64 -18.92
CA MET A 115 1.16 6.70 -17.99
C MET A 115 2.07 7.89 -18.30
N PRO A 116 2.84 8.36 -17.30
CA PRO A 116 3.94 9.28 -17.57
C PRO A 116 4.95 8.67 -18.53
N LYS A 117 5.68 9.54 -19.23
CA LYS A 117 6.76 9.13 -20.14
C LYS A 117 7.72 8.16 -19.44
N SER A 118 8.10 7.10 -20.17
CA SER A 118 8.98 6.02 -19.72
C SER A 118 8.37 4.96 -18.79
N TYR A 119 7.09 5.07 -18.41
CA TYR A 119 6.40 4.08 -17.58
C TYR A 119 5.35 3.31 -18.39
N LEU A 120 5.09 2.06 -17.98
CA LEU A 120 4.11 1.17 -18.62
C LEU A 120 3.03 0.77 -17.62
N SER A 121 1.79 0.67 -18.10
CA SER A 121 0.61 0.37 -17.26
C SER A 121 0.62 -1.02 -16.61
N ASP A 122 1.47 -1.93 -17.07
CA ASP A 122 1.64 -3.26 -16.49
C ASP A 122 2.68 -3.30 -15.35
N GLU A 123 3.40 -2.19 -15.11
CA GLU A 123 4.37 -2.09 -14.03
C GLU A 123 3.67 -1.95 -12.66
N PRO A 124 4.14 -2.65 -11.61
CA PRO A 124 3.47 -2.61 -10.31
C PRO A 124 3.38 -1.20 -9.68
N GLY A 125 4.35 -0.32 -9.95
CA GLY A 125 4.34 1.07 -9.49
C GLY A 125 3.30 1.92 -10.22
N ALA A 126 3.26 1.78 -11.54
CA ALA A 126 2.30 2.44 -12.42
C ALA A 126 0.86 2.02 -12.12
N GLN A 127 0.59 0.73 -11.94
CA GLN A 127 -0.73 0.22 -11.57
C GLN A 127 -1.25 0.82 -10.27
N ARG A 128 -0.39 0.98 -9.26
CA ARG A 128 -0.78 1.62 -8.00
C ARG A 128 -1.08 3.11 -8.19
N ALA A 129 -0.32 3.80 -9.02
CA ALA A 129 -0.56 5.21 -9.30
C ALA A 129 -1.89 5.40 -10.04
N GLU A 130 -2.15 4.60 -11.07
CA GLU A 130 -3.40 4.59 -11.82
C GLU A 130 -4.61 4.31 -10.93
N GLN A 131 -4.52 3.31 -10.04
CA GLN A 131 -5.57 3.01 -9.05
C GLN A 131 -5.91 4.19 -8.13
N ASN A 132 -4.95 5.10 -7.91
CA ASN A 132 -5.13 6.31 -7.11
C ASN A 132 -5.33 7.55 -7.98
N ALA A 133 -5.65 7.40 -9.27
CA ALA A 133 -5.81 8.47 -10.26
C ALA A 133 -4.62 9.46 -10.30
N PHE A 134 -3.42 8.98 -10.00
CA PHE A 134 -2.18 9.74 -9.85
C PHE A 134 -2.23 10.84 -8.77
N ASP A 135 -3.17 10.77 -7.83
CA ASP A 135 -3.24 11.70 -6.71
C ASP A 135 -2.13 11.42 -5.68
N PRO A 136 -1.27 12.40 -5.37
CA PRO A 136 -0.15 12.24 -4.45
C PRO A 136 -0.56 11.88 -3.01
N TYR A 137 -1.69 12.40 -2.52
CA TYR A 137 -2.17 12.09 -1.17
C TYR A 137 -2.63 10.64 -1.12
N LEU A 138 -3.46 10.21 -2.07
CA LEU A 138 -3.98 8.84 -2.13
C LEU A 138 -2.85 7.81 -2.31
N GLN A 139 -1.90 8.08 -3.21
CA GLN A 139 -0.74 7.20 -3.42
C GLN A 139 0.08 7.04 -2.13
N THR A 140 0.34 8.14 -1.42
CA THR A 140 1.11 8.15 -0.18
C THR A 140 0.36 7.43 0.94
N MET A 141 -0.90 7.81 1.18
CA MET A 141 -1.75 7.25 2.23
C MET A 141 -1.96 5.74 2.05
N THR A 142 -2.31 5.29 0.84
CA THR A 142 -2.48 3.87 0.52
C THR A 142 -1.17 3.10 0.72
N ARG A 143 -0.02 3.68 0.37
CA ARG A 143 1.28 3.03 0.56
C ARG A 143 1.66 2.91 2.04
N LEU A 144 1.43 3.95 2.84
CA LEU A 144 1.66 3.93 4.28
C LEU A 144 0.75 2.91 4.99
N LYS A 145 -0.54 2.88 4.66
CA LYS A 145 -1.48 1.85 5.18
C LYS A 145 -1.01 0.44 4.85
N ALA A 146 -0.55 0.19 3.62
CA ALA A 146 -0.03 -1.11 3.23
C ALA A 146 1.22 -1.49 4.04
N TYR A 147 2.16 -0.56 4.25
CA TYR A 147 3.33 -0.80 5.10
C TYR A 147 2.94 -1.08 6.54
N TYR A 148 2.05 -0.26 7.09
CA TYR A 148 1.53 -0.44 8.43
C TYR A 148 0.89 -1.82 8.59
N HIS A 149 -0.08 -2.20 7.76
CA HIS A 149 -0.77 -3.49 7.83
C HIS A 149 0.17 -4.69 7.67
N THR A 150 1.27 -4.54 6.94
CA THR A 150 2.27 -5.59 6.77
C THR A 150 3.38 -5.58 7.81
N GLY A 151 3.33 -4.66 8.79
CA GLY A 151 4.28 -4.57 9.90
C GLY A 151 5.61 -3.89 9.56
N HIS A 152 5.67 -3.16 8.44
CA HIS A 152 6.84 -2.35 8.12
C HIS A 152 6.84 -1.04 8.94
N PRO A 153 8.02 -0.56 9.35
CA PRO A 153 8.14 0.71 10.04
C PRO A 153 7.70 1.86 9.13
N THR A 154 7.06 2.87 9.71
CA THR A 154 6.59 4.06 8.99
C THR A 154 7.01 5.35 9.70
N ASP A 155 7.92 5.26 10.67
CA ASP A 155 8.49 6.38 11.41
C ASP A 155 9.50 7.19 10.58
N LYS A 156 10.16 6.54 9.62
CA LYS A 156 11.12 7.16 8.70
C LYS A 156 10.80 6.80 7.27
N ILE A 157 10.43 7.80 6.48
CA ILE A 157 10.00 7.62 5.10
C ILE A 157 10.96 8.34 4.15
N GLU A 158 11.42 7.63 3.12
CA GLU A 158 12.07 8.22 1.95
C GLU A 158 11.03 8.32 0.82
N VAL A 159 10.67 9.53 0.43
CA VAL A 159 9.75 9.75 -0.69
C VAL A 159 10.53 9.74 -2.00
N ILE A 160 10.13 8.87 -2.92
CA ILE A 160 10.71 8.77 -4.26
C ILE A 160 9.64 9.17 -5.26
N ILE A 161 9.82 10.32 -5.90
CA ILE A 161 8.91 10.79 -6.95
C ILE A 161 9.41 10.25 -8.28
N LEU A 162 8.56 9.45 -8.90
CA LEU A 162 8.77 8.90 -10.21
C LEU A 162 8.03 9.72 -11.26
N GLY A 163 8.65 9.82 -12.42
CA GLY A 163 8.15 10.54 -13.59
C GLY A 163 9.33 10.99 -14.44
N GLY A 164 9.22 10.87 -15.76
CA GLY A 164 10.32 11.17 -16.68
C GLY A 164 10.61 12.66 -16.90
N THR A 165 9.76 13.56 -16.38
CA THR A 165 9.71 14.97 -16.81
C THR A 165 9.42 15.97 -15.70
N TRP A 166 9.81 15.68 -14.44
CA TRP A 166 9.49 16.51 -13.26
C TRP A 166 9.64 18.03 -13.49
N SER A 167 10.79 18.44 -14.02
CA SER A 167 11.11 19.86 -14.25
C SER A 167 10.26 20.54 -15.33
N PHE A 168 9.51 19.79 -16.13
CA PHE A 168 8.64 20.32 -17.18
C PHE A 168 7.19 20.55 -16.72
N TYR A 169 6.81 20.00 -15.56
CA TYR A 169 5.50 20.30 -14.98
C TYR A 169 5.45 21.77 -14.53
N PRO A 170 4.28 22.44 -14.61
CA PRO A 170 4.11 23.76 -14.02
C PRO A 170 4.53 23.78 -12.56
N GLU A 171 5.19 24.86 -12.11
CA GLU A 171 5.65 25.00 -10.73
C GLU A 171 4.50 24.84 -9.72
N THR A 172 3.31 25.36 -10.05
CA THR A 172 2.10 25.20 -9.23
C THR A 172 1.71 23.73 -9.03
N TYR A 173 1.87 22.89 -10.06
CA TYR A 173 1.65 21.45 -9.93
C TYR A 173 2.72 20.80 -9.06
N GLN A 174 3.99 21.15 -9.23
CA GLN A 174 5.08 20.61 -8.42
C GLN A 174 4.86 20.93 -6.93
N ILE A 175 4.57 22.19 -6.60
CA ILE A 175 4.29 22.64 -5.22
C ILE A 175 3.07 21.90 -4.65
N TRP A 176 1.96 21.84 -5.40
CA TRP A 176 0.77 21.11 -4.99
C TRP A 176 1.08 19.63 -4.74
N PHE A 177 1.84 19.00 -5.64
CA PHE A 177 2.15 17.57 -5.56
C PHE A 177 2.96 17.25 -4.30
N ILE A 178 4.01 18.04 -4.03
CA ILE A 178 4.81 17.91 -2.81
C ILE A 178 3.96 18.17 -1.56
N LYS A 179 3.17 19.24 -1.55
CA LYS A 179 2.30 19.56 -0.41
C LYS A 179 1.38 18.39 -0.06
N ARG A 180 0.71 17.79 -1.05
CA ARG A 180 -0.23 16.69 -0.82
C ARG A 180 0.45 15.41 -0.31
N ILE A 181 1.71 15.17 -0.67
CA ILE A 181 2.50 14.09 -0.06
C ILE A 181 2.71 14.36 1.43
N PHE A 182 3.13 15.59 1.78
CA PHE A 182 3.32 15.97 3.19
C PHE A 182 2.02 15.97 3.98
N ASP A 183 0.91 16.40 3.39
CA ASP A 183 -0.41 16.31 4.01
C ASP A 183 -0.72 14.85 4.39
N ALA A 184 -0.51 13.89 3.47
CA ALA A 184 -0.74 12.47 3.75
C ALA A 184 0.22 11.90 4.82
N LEU A 185 1.48 12.33 4.84
CA LEU A 185 2.45 11.94 5.87
C LEU A 185 2.07 12.48 7.26
N HIS A 186 1.53 13.70 7.32
CA HIS A 186 1.09 14.32 8.57
C HIS A 186 -0.21 13.71 9.10
N ASP A 187 -1.18 13.49 8.21
CA ASP A 187 -2.48 12.92 8.55
C ASP A 187 -2.34 11.46 9.00
N PHE A 188 -1.38 10.73 8.42
CA PHE A 188 -1.12 9.33 8.76
C PHE A 188 -0.69 9.18 10.23
N GLY A 189 -1.57 8.58 11.03
CA GLY A 189 -1.38 8.38 12.48
C GLY A 189 -2.01 9.47 13.35
N ALA A 190 -2.47 10.59 12.77
CA ALA A 190 -3.19 11.65 13.47
C ALA A 190 -4.70 11.39 13.59
N GLY A 191 -5.19 10.23 13.10
CA GLY A 191 -6.62 9.93 13.03
C GLY A 191 -7.37 10.70 11.93
N ILE A 192 -6.62 11.32 11.00
CA ILE A 192 -7.16 12.06 9.86
C ILE A 192 -7.00 11.18 8.61
N ASP A 193 -8.07 11.03 7.84
CA ASP A 193 -8.04 10.28 6.59
C ASP A 193 -8.99 10.89 5.55
N GLN A 194 -8.42 11.71 4.68
CA GLN A 194 -9.14 12.37 3.58
C GLN A 194 -9.36 11.46 2.36
N SER A 195 -8.93 10.19 2.39
CA SER A 195 -8.93 9.34 1.19
C SER A 195 -10.31 9.20 0.55
N ALA A 196 -11.37 8.98 1.35
CA ALA A 196 -12.72 8.78 0.84
C ALA A 196 -13.29 10.02 0.13
N GLU A 197 -13.05 11.20 0.69
CA GLU A 197 -13.48 12.48 0.11
C GLU A 197 -12.74 12.74 -1.22
N ILE A 198 -11.42 12.57 -1.23
CA ILE A 198 -10.60 12.78 -2.43
C ILE A 198 -10.97 11.79 -3.53
N GLU A 199 -11.19 10.51 -3.19
CA GLU A 199 -11.62 9.49 -4.16
C GLU A 199 -12.98 9.85 -4.77
N ALA A 200 -13.94 10.31 -3.96
CA ALA A 200 -15.24 10.75 -4.45
C ALA A 200 -15.12 11.95 -5.42
N LEU A 201 -14.29 12.94 -5.08
CA LEU A 201 -14.01 14.09 -5.94
C LEU A 201 -13.34 13.66 -7.25
N LEU A 202 -12.34 12.78 -7.19
CA LEU A 202 -11.62 12.30 -8.37
C LEU A 202 -12.52 11.46 -9.27
N ARG A 203 -13.39 10.61 -8.71
CA ARG A 203 -14.38 9.86 -9.50
C ARG A 203 -15.28 10.80 -10.29
N ALA A 204 -15.70 11.92 -9.69
CA ALA A 204 -16.58 12.88 -10.34
C ALA A 204 -15.85 13.78 -11.37
N MET A 205 -14.58 14.13 -11.13
CA MET A 205 -13.90 15.22 -11.84
C MET A 205 -12.70 14.81 -12.67
N SER A 206 -12.07 13.67 -12.39
CA SER A 206 -10.81 13.25 -13.01
C SER A 206 -11.02 12.24 -14.13
N GLN A 207 -10.49 12.56 -15.32
CA GLN A 207 -10.39 11.61 -16.44
C GLN A 207 -9.39 10.47 -16.17
N LEU A 208 -8.50 10.65 -15.20
CA LEU A 208 -7.52 9.65 -14.80
C LEU A 208 -8.07 8.66 -13.76
N HIS A 209 -9.29 8.86 -13.26
CA HIS A 209 -9.91 7.92 -12.34
C HIS A 209 -10.12 6.57 -13.05
N PRO A 210 -9.83 5.41 -12.41
CA PRO A 210 -9.96 4.10 -13.04
C PRO A 210 -11.31 3.83 -13.71
N ASP A 211 -12.40 4.32 -13.10
CA ASP A 211 -13.77 4.18 -13.66
C ASP A 211 -14.01 5.02 -14.92
N ASN A 212 -13.22 6.09 -15.12
CA ASN A 212 -13.35 7.05 -16.22
C ASN A 212 -12.29 6.83 -17.32
N ASN A 213 -11.23 6.08 -17.01
CA ASN A 213 -10.15 5.79 -17.94
C ASN A 213 -10.62 4.76 -18.97
N THR A 214 -11.22 5.20 -20.08
CA THR A 214 -11.66 4.31 -21.16
C THR A 214 -10.45 3.63 -21.83
N PRO A 215 -10.30 2.29 -21.74
CA PRO A 215 -9.16 1.56 -22.31
C PRO A 215 -9.25 1.36 -23.83
N ASN A 216 -10.37 1.74 -24.46
CA ASN A 216 -10.69 1.38 -25.84
C ASN A 216 -10.71 2.62 -26.75
N VAL A 217 -9.56 3.22 -27.00
CA VAL A 217 -9.39 3.95 -28.27
C VAL A 217 -9.24 2.88 -29.35
N ARG A 218 -10.31 2.60 -30.10
CA ARG A 218 -10.19 1.82 -31.34
C ARG A 218 -9.38 2.67 -32.32
N LEU A 219 -8.13 2.30 -32.55
CA LEU A 219 -7.36 2.80 -33.68
C LEU A 219 -7.96 2.17 -34.95
N SER A 220 -8.95 2.82 -35.56
CA SER A 220 -9.35 2.53 -36.93
C SER A 220 -8.24 3.03 -37.84
N GLY A 221 -7.22 2.19 -38.06
CA GLY A 221 -6.27 2.39 -39.13
C GLY A 221 -6.96 2.08 -40.45
N GLU A 222 -7.18 3.10 -41.27
CA GLU A 222 -7.42 2.89 -42.70
C GLU A 222 -6.07 2.49 -43.32
N THR A 223 -6.01 1.27 -43.86
CA THR A 223 -4.89 0.75 -44.66
C THR A 223 -4.84 1.37 -46.03
#